data_AF-A0A5J4TPM7-F1
#
_entry.id   AF-A0A5J4TPM7-F1
#
_cell.length_a   1.000
_cell.length_b   1.000
_cell.length_c   1.000
_cell.angle_alpha   90.00
_cell.angle_beta   90.00
_cell.angle_gamma   90.00
#
_symmetry.space_group_name_H-M   'P 1'
#
loop_
_entity.id
_entity.type
_entity.pdbx_description
1 polymer ?
#
loop_
_entity_poly.entity_id
_entity_poly.type
_entity_poly.pdbx_seq_one_letter_code
_entity_poly.pdbx_strand_id
1 'polypeptide(L)'
;MSDYELFCKIFNDGINAAQDQVQSRTIRERIEGAVVDLYEYRKFADDKLKNKLLTGHAIDLCLCKDNELCIIDFDIDHAGKLNEEEKEKIRQNIINNMLPQNVGLVQTARGGIHAYCNRNGYKLPSNKNEKVVTYGDNLEIDIFAQMYTHKDGKLVENRVVLPDSKVRIMDKGVQKKEILHYKELNDWSNATHLASLFDILGKWNLDLTAKDKDFNIINEDCTLDAMPKDIADACIEGLKGLSIHNDTNTLEREISLLPLFMGLNGLQHLGQQYKETAYSTVQMNNNLSVKASQHWGERKGRYSNKANAWILTKIIKLHNKDYYESTLKPLIIKTYEAKKQEKIETVVKSIEKNEIDLIDPFTLKDVSSKALNGKYQNKLELVAQDLLKIIRIVPCQNGWCYII
;
A
#
# COMPACT_ATOMS: atom_id res chain seq x y z
N MET A 1 -40.27 2.35 16.79
CA MET A 1 -38.90 2.86 16.85
C MET A 1 -38.79 3.63 18.15
N SER A 2 -37.87 3.27 19.03
CA SER A 2 -37.66 3.97 20.31
C SER A 2 -37.02 5.34 20.10
N ASP A 3 -37.11 6.25 21.07
CA ASP A 3 -36.48 7.57 21.01
C ASP A 3 -34.95 7.47 20.84
N TYR A 4 -34.33 6.42 21.41
CA TYR A 4 -32.92 6.13 21.22
C TYR A 4 -32.60 5.71 19.77
N GLU A 5 -33.41 4.83 19.19
CA GLU A 5 -33.25 4.44 17.78
C GLU A 5 -33.45 5.63 16.84
N LEU A 6 -34.41 6.51 17.14
CA LEU A 6 -34.66 7.73 16.38
C LEU A 6 -33.48 8.71 16.48
N PHE A 7 -32.93 8.91 17.69
CA PHE A 7 -31.74 9.73 17.90
C PHE A 7 -30.53 9.18 17.13
N CYS A 8 -30.23 7.89 17.25
CA CYS A 8 -29.14 7.26 16.52
C CYS A 8 -29.32 7.39 15.01
N LYS A 9 -30.56 7.25 14.50
CA LYS A 9 -30.85 7.43 13.09
C LYS A 9 -30.58 8.86 12.63
N ILE A 10 -31.15 9.87 13.31
CA ILE A 10 -30.94 11.29 12.96
C ILE A 10 -29.46 11.67 13.01
N PHE A 11 -28.74 11.19 14.03
CA PHE A 11 -27.32 11.45 14.19
C PHE A 11 -26.49 10.84 13.05
N ASN A 12 -26.73 9.57 12.71
CA ASN A 12 -26.05 8.90 11.60
C ASN A 12 -26.40 9.53 10.25
N ASP A 13 -27.66 9.89 10.02
CA ASP A 13 -28.09 10.57 8.80
C ASP A 13 -27.38 11.94 8.64
N GLY A 14 -27.22 12.67 9.75
CA GLY A 14 -26.46 13.92 9.78
C GLY A 14 -24.96 13.74 9.47
N ILE A 15 -24.31 12.73 10.06
CA ILE A 15 -22.91 12.39 9.76
C ILE A 15 -22.75 12.00 8.29
N ASN A 16 -23.63 11.13 7.79
CA ASN A 16 -23.60 10.67 6.40
C ASN A 16 -23.77 11.85 5.43
N ALA A 17 -24.71 12.76 5.70
CA ALA A 17 -24.91 13.94 4.86
C ALA A 17 -23.70 14.88 4.89
N ALA A 18 -23.06 15.08 6.04
CA ALA A 18 -21.84 15.88 6.15
C ALA A 18 -20.66 15.24 5.39
N GLN A 19 -20.51 13.92 5.48
CA GLN A 19 -19.50 13.17 4.73
C GLN A 19 -19.75 13.25 3.23
N ASP A 20 -21.00 13.05 2.79
CA ASP A 20 -21.42 13.13 1.39
C ASP A 20 -21.11 14.51 0.80
N GLN A 21 -21.38 15.58 1.56
CA GLN A 21 -21.06 16.95 1.14
C GLN A 21 -19.55 17.19 0.92
N VAL A 22 -18.68 16.56 1.71
CA VAL A 22 -17.22 16.63 1.51
C VAL A 22 -16.81 15.76 0.32
N GLN A 23 -17.37 14.55 0.22
CA GLN A 23 -17.06 13.61 -0.84
C GLN A 23 -17.52 14.07 -2.22
N SER A 24 -18.61 14.85 -2.31
CA SER A 24 -19.10 15.37 -3.59
C SER A 24 -18.24 16.48 -4.18
N ARG A 25 -17.35 17.10 -3.38
CA ARG A 25 -16.45 18.16 -3.84
C ARG A 25 -15.26 17.57 -4.60
N THR A 26 -14.91 18.23 -5.69
CA THR A 26 -13.70 17.94 -6.46
C THR A 26 -12.46 18.27 -5.65
N ILE A 27 -11.31 17.65 -5.97
CA ILE A 27 -10.04 18.04 -5.34
C ILE A 27 -9.78 19.54 -5.51
N ARG A 28 -10.06 20.09 -6.70
CA ARG A 28 -9.92 21.53 -6.98
C ARG A 28 -10.70 22.41 -6.00
N GLU A 29 -11.96 22.09 -5.70
CA GLU A 29 -12.78 22.86 -4.76
C GLU A 29 -12.29 22.74 -3.32
N ARG A 30 -11.75 21.57 -2.94
CA ARG A 30 -11.26 21.28 -1.59
C ARG A 30 -9.96 22.03 -1.25
N ILE A 31 -9.10 22.22 -2.26
CA ILE A 31 -7.82 22.93 -2.11
C ILE A 31 -7.92 24.43 -2.41
N GLU A 32 -9.10 24.93 -2.77
CA GLU A 32 -9.29 26.36 -3.06
C GLU A 32 -8.93 27.21 -1.83
N GLY A 33 -8.04 28.19 -2.03
CA GLY A 33 -7.49 29.02 -0.94
C GLY A 33 -6.31 28.40 -0.19
N ALA A 34 -5.95 27.14 -0.49
CA ALA A 34 -4.81 26.42 0.08
C ALA A 34 -3.61 26.32 -0.87
N VAL A 35 -3.72 26.89 -2.07
CA VAL A 35 -2.66 26.84 -3.09
C VAL A 35 -1.66 27.98 -2.86
N VAL A 36 -0.37 27.64 -2.86
CA VAL A 36 0.75 28.56 -2.74
C VAL A 36 1.66 28.49 -3.97
N ASP A 37 2.17 29.63 -4.40
CA ASP A 37 3.06 29.73 -5.56
C ASP A 37 4.48 29.24 -5.24
N LEU A 38 5.09 28.57 -6.22
CA LEU A 38 6.48 28.12 -6.18
C LEU A 38 7.33 28.85 -7.22
N TYR A 39 8.44 29.43 -6.77
CA TYR A 39 9.32 30.24 -7.59
C TYR A 39 10.72 29.61 -7.76
N GLU A 40 11.39 29.93 -8.87
CA GLU A 40 12.77 29.51 -9.18
C GLU A 40 13.03 27.99 -9.05
N TYR A 41 12.05 27.18 -9.48
CA TYR A 41 12.11 25.72 -9.47
C TYR A 41 12.29 25.11 -8.07
N ARG A 42 11.96 25.84 -7.01
CA ARG A 42 12.03 25.34 -5.63
C ARG A 42 10.76 24.56 -5.27
N LYS A 43 10.92 23.57 -4.40
CA LYS A 43 9.82 22.76 -3.85
C LYS A 43 9.14 23.40 -2.64
N PHE A 44 9.61 24.56 -2.18
CA PHE A 44 9.11 25.27 -1.02
C PHE A 44 8.82 26.72 -1.40
N ALA A 45 7.70 27.24 -0.91
CA ALA A 45 7.36 28.64 -1.04
C ALA A 45 8.36 29.49 -0.23
N ASP A 46 8.82 30.58 -0.82
CA ASP A 46 9.68 31.56 -0.18
C ASP A 46 9.18 32.94 -0.58
N ASP A 47 8.61 33.66 0.37
CA ASP A 47 8.03 34.99 0.15
C ASP A 47 9.03 35.99 -0.45
N LYS A 48 10.33 35.78 -0.21
CA LYS A 48 11.40 36.62 -0.78
C LYS A 48 11.54 36.44 -2.29
N LEU A 49 10.97 35.39 -2.86
CA LEU A 49 11.05 35.04 -4.26
C LEU A 49 9.78 35.38 -5.05
N LYS A 50 8.79 36.05 -4.46
CA LYS A 50 7.51 36.40 -5.13
C LYS A 50 7.66 37.17 -6.45
N ASN A 51 8.77 37.91 -6.60
CA ASN A 51 9.07 38.67 -7.83
C ASN A 51 9.95 37.89 -8.83
N LYS A 52 10.16 36.59 -8.62
CA LYS A 52 10.98 35.73 -9.47
C LYS A 52 10.10 34.93 -10.43
N LEU A 53 10.74 34.07 -11.23
CA LEU A 53 10.06 33.19 -12.16
C LEU A 53 9.11 32.25 -11.39
N LEU A 54 7.80 32.37 -11.65
CA LEU A 54 6.79 31.41 -11.22
C LEU A 54 7.02 30.09 -11.97
N THR A 55 7.19 29.01 -11.23
CA THR A 55 7.56 27.69 -11.78
C THR A 55 6.58 26.58 -11.43
N GLY A 56 5.66 26.82 -10.50
CA GLY A 56 4.65 25.84 -10.13
C GLY A 56 3.84 26.28 -8.93
N HIS A 57 3.12 25.33 -8.36
CA HIS A 57 2.25 25.52 -7.20
C HIS A 57 2.40 24.35 -6.23
N ALA A 58 2.10 24.59 -4.96
CA ALA A 58 1.91 23.54 -3.97
C ALA A 58 0.59 23.78 -3.22
N ILE A 59 0.00 22.71 -2.69
CA ILE A 59 -1.05 22.85 -1.68
C ILE A 59 -0.41 22.88 -0.31
N ASP A 60 -0.93 23.70 0.59
CA ASP A 60 -0.67 23.60 2.03
C ASP A 60 -1.87 22.93 2.69
N LEU A 61 -1.72 21.67 3.11
CA LEU A 61 -2.80 20.89 3.70
C LEU A 61 -3.35 21.53 4.98
N CYS A 62 -2.57 22.39 5.64
CA CYS A 62 -3.03 23.16 6.80
C CYS A 62 -4.11 24.20 6.45
N LEU A 63 -4.20 24.60 5.17
CA LEU A 63 -5.12 25.63 4.68
C LEU A 63 -6.31 25.04 3.91
N CYS A 64 -6.36 23.72 3.70
CA CYS A 64 -7.49 23.06 3.05
C CYS A 64 -8.80 23.30 3.83
N LYS A 65 -9.90 23.44 3.09
CA LYS A 65 -11.22 23.73 3.68
C LYS A 65 -11.77 22.57 4.51
N ASP A 66 -11.28 21.36 4.25
CA ASP A 66 -11.60 20.15 5.00
C ASP A 66 -10.31 19.49 5.50
N ASN A 67 -10.41 18.81 6.66
CA ASN A 67 -9.30 18.06 7.25
C ASN A 67 -9.29 16.59 6.78
N GLU A 68 -9.95 16.30 5.66
CA GLU A 68 -10.18 14.94 5.17
C GLU A 68 -9.33 14.59 3.96
N LEU A 69 -8.63 15.54 3.33
CA LEU A 69 -7.74 15.24 2.22
C LEU A 69 -6.45 14.58 2.72
N CYS A 70 -6.12 13.43 2.17
CA CYS A 70 -4.94 12.63 2.50
C CYS A 70 -4.18 12.28 1.21
N ILE A 71 -2.85 12.26 1.28
CA ILE A 71 -1.98 11.88 0.17
C ILE A 71 -1.16 10.66 0.58
N ILE A 72 -1.10 9.66 -0.28
CA ILE A 72 -0.15 8.55 -0.20
C ILE A 72 0.94 8.82 -1.22
N ASP A 73 2.19 8.96 -0.78
CA ASP A 73 3.36 9.11 -1.64
C ASP A 73 4.02 7.75 -1.83
N PHE A 74 4.17 7.36 -3.08
CA PHE A 74 4.94 6.20 -3.50
C PHE A 74 6.25 6.73 -4.10
N ASP A 75 7.31 6.78 -3.28
CA ASP A 75 8.65 7.10 -3.74
C ASP A 75 9.23 5.85 -4.42
N ILE A 76 9.22 5.89 -5.75
CA ILE A 76 9.73 4.83 -6.61
C ILE A 76 11.19 5.14 -6.92
N ASP A 77 12.05 4.13 -6.78
CA ASP A 77 13.48 4.21 -7.07
C ASP A 77 14.23 5.19 -6.16
N HIS A 78 14.04 5.06 -4.85
CA HIS A 78 14.70 5.92 -3.86
C HIS A 78 16.23 5.99 -4.05
N ALA A 79 16.86 4.87 -4.45
CA ALA A 79 18.29 4.79 -4.70
C ALA A 79 18.74 5.16 -6.13
N GLY A 80 17.83 5.46 -7.05
CA GLY A 80 18.17 5.92 -8.41
C GLY A 80 18.79 4.85 -9.32
N LYS A 81 18.43 3.58 -9.14
CA LYS A 81 18.98 2.43 -9.88
C LYS A 81 18.06 1.96 -11.02
N LEU A 82 16.77 2.28 -10.96
CA LEU A 82 15.79 1.81 -11.95
C LEU A 82 15.81 2.67 -13.21
N ASN A 83 15.65 2.02 -14.36
CA ASN A 83 15.38 2.71 -15.62
C ASN A 83 13.90 3.12 -15.73
N GLU A 84 13.56 3.94 -16.74
CA GLU A 84 12.19 4.46 -16.87
C GLU A 84 11.13 3.39 -17.21
N GLU A 85 11.51 2.30 -17.90
CA GLU A 85 10.60 1.18 -18.19
C GLU A 85 10.25 0.42 -16.91
N GLU A 86 11.24 0.17 -16.05
CA GLU A 86 11.05 -0.46 -14.74
C GLU A 86 10.18 0.40 -13.82
N LYS A 87 10.44 1.71 -13.77
CA LYS A 87 9.61 2.64 -12.99
C LYS A 87 8.18 2.69 -13.53
N GLU A 88 7.99 2.69 -14.84
CA GLU A 88 6.65 2.68 -15.44
C GLU A 88 5.89 1.41 -15.10
N LYS A 89 6.55 0.25 -15.14
CA LYS A 89 5.94 -1.01 -14.72
C LYS A 89 5.48 -0.95 -13.26
N ILE A 90 6.30 -0.41 -12.35
CA ILE A 90 5.92 -0.24 -10.94
C ILE A 90 4.75 0.73 -10.80
N ARG A 91 4.76 1.87 -11.51
CA ARG A 91 3.64 2.83 -11.52
C ARG A 91 2.33 2.16 -11.93
N GLN A 92 2.35 1.39 -13.03
CA GLN A 92 1.17 0.67 -13.49
C GLN A 92 0.71 -0.38 -12.48
N ASN A 93 1.63 -1.08 -11.81
CA ASN A 93 1.26 -2.02 -10.76
C ASN A 93 0.59 -1.33 -9.55
N ILE A 94 1.08 -0.16 -9.13
CA ILE A 94 0.44 0.64 -8.07
C ILE A 94 -0.98 1.04 -8.48
N ILE A 95 -1.14 1.59 -9.69
CA ILE A 95 -2.43 2.08 -10.19
C ILE A 95 -3.44 0.94 -10.34
N ASN A 96 -3.02 -0.18 -10.93
CA ASN A 96 -3.93 -1.28 -11.28
C ASN A 96 -4.23 -2.21 -10.09
N ASN A 97 -3.26 -2.42 -9.20
CA ASN A 97 -3.36 -3.44 -8.15
C ASN A 97 -3.54 -2.85 -6.75
N MET A 98 -2.84 -1.75 -6.42
CA MET A 98 -2.85 -1.21 -5.06
C MET A 98 -3.98 -0.22 -4.84
N LEU A 99 -4.26 0.65 -5.82
CA LEU A 99 -5.22 1.73 -5.66
C LEU A 99 -6.61 1.37 -6.24
N PRO A 100 -7.70 1.94 -5.69
CA PRO A 100 -9.00 1.94 -6.34
C PRO A 100 -9.07 3.04 -7.42
N GLN A 101 -10.09 3.01 -8.29
CA GLN A 101 -10.20 3.96 -9.41
C GLN A 101 -10.51 5.39 -8.98
N ASN A 102 -11.25 5.56 -7.88
CA ASN A 102 -11.68 6.85 -7.35
C ASN A 102 -10.61 7.47 -6.43
N VAL A 103 -9.41 7.70 -6.96
CA VAL A 103 -8.35 8.48 -6.29
C VAL A 103 -7.82 9.53 -7.27
N GLY A 104 -7.32 10.65 -6.78
CA GLY A 104 -6.60 11.60 -7.65
C GLY A 104 -5.13 11.16 -7.79
N LEU A 105 -4.58 11.14 -9.00
CA LEU A 105 -3.23 10.65 -9.24
C LEU A 105 -2.33 11.71 -9.88
N VAL A 106 -1.14 11.90 -9.29
CA VAL A 106 -0.11 12.79 -9.81
C VAL A 106 1.23 12.06 -9.82
N GLN A 107 1.92 12.06 -10.96
CA GLN A 107 3.30 11.62 -11.06
C GLN A 107 4.22 12.66 -10.42
N THR A 108 5.11 12.21 -9.54
CA THR A 108 6.06 13.10 -8.87
C THR A 108 7.27 13.38 -9.75
N ALA A 109 8.01 14.43 -9.41
CA ALA A 109 9.20 14.85 -10.14
C ALA A 109 10.25 13.73 -10.37
N ARG A 110 10.35 12.73 -9.46
CA ARG A 110 11.31 11.62 -9.60
C ARG A 110 10.72 10.36 -10.24
N GLY A 111 9.47 10.43 -10.68
CA GLY A 111 8.77 9.30 -11.29
C GLY A 111 7.98 8.43 -10.30
N GLY A 112 7.84 8.86 -9.05
CA GLY A 112 6.91 8.28 -8.07
C GLY A 112 5.45 8.68 -8.32
N ILE A 113 4.55 8.37 -7.38
CA ILE A 113 3.11 8.68 -7.45
C ILE A 113 2.64 9.33 -6.15
N HIS A 114 1.92 10.44 -6.25
CA HIS A 114 1.02 10.91 -5.20
C HIS A 114 -0.41 10.43 -5.51
N ALA A 115 -1.02 9.71 -4.57
CA ALA A 115 -2.41 9.30 -4.61
C ALA A 115 -3.24 10.07 -3.57
N TYR A 116 -4.21 10.86 -4.04
CA TYR A 116 -5.11 11.67 -3.23
C TYR A 116 -6.37 10.88 -2.89
N CYS A 117 -6.64 10.76 -1.59
CA CYS A 117 -7.73 9.97 -1.04
C CYS A 117 -8.38 10.69 0.16
N ASN A 118 -9.48 10.13 0.66
CA ASN A 118 -10.13 10.63 1.86
C ASN A 118 -9.59 9.94 3.12
N ARG A 119 -9.20 10.72 4.11
CA ARG A 119 -8.80 10.21 5.43
C ARG A 119 -9.97 9.50 6.12
N ASN A 120 -11.20 9.98 5.94
CA ASN A 120 -12.42 9.48 6.59
C ASN A 120 -12.23 9.25 8.10
N GLY A 121 -11.64 10.23 8.79
CA GLY A 121 -11.39 10.13 10.22
C GLY A 121 -10.25 9.17 10.65
N TYR A 122 -9.52 8.54 9.73
CA TYR A 122 -8.36 7.71 10.06
C TYR A 122 -7.36 8.53 10.90
N LYS A 123 -6.91 7.96 12.01
CA LYS A 123 -6.00 8.63 12.95
C LYS A 123 -4.56 8.27 12.64
N LEU A 124 -3.79 9.25 12.16
CA LEU A 124 -2.34 9.14 12.03
C LEU A 124 -1.68 9.80 13.25
N PRO A 125 -0.50 9.32 13.70
CA PRO A 125 0.15 9.89 14.88
C PRO A 125 0.76 11.28 14.61
N SER A 126 0.97 11.65 13.35
CA SER A 126 1.56 12.95 12.99
C SER A 126 1.10 13.42 11.61
N ASN A 127 1.36 14.69 11.27
CA ASN A 127 1.04 15.25 9.95
C ASN A 127 1.86 14.64 8.80
N LYS A 128 2.96 13.99 9.15
CA LYS A 128 3.94 13.44 8.22
C LYS A 128 4.66 12.30 8.92
N ASN A 129 4.24 11.07 8.60
CA ASN A 129 4.92 9.79 8.86
C ASN A 129 3.93 8.76 9.36
N GLU A 130 3.47 7.93 8.43
CA GLU A 130 3.71 6.51 8.61
C GLU A 130 4.46 6.01 7.39
N LYS A 131 5.71 5.58 7.60
CA LYS A 131 6.44 4.82 6.60
C LYS A 131 5.78 3.45 6.57
N VAL A 132 4.89 3.27 5.61
CA VAL A 132 3.97 2.14 5.52
C VAL A 132 4.73 0.89 5.09
N VAL A 133 5.58 1.03 4.07
CA VAL A 133 6.34 -0.05 3.48
C VAL A 133 7.70 0.44 3.00
N THR A 134 8.71 -0.41 3.13
CA THR A 134 10.03 -0.20 2.52
C THR A 134 10.51 -1.51 1.91
N TYR A 135 10.68 -1.54 0.59
CA TYR A 135 11.30 -2.66 -0.12
C TYR A 135 12.71 -2.29 -0.53
N GLY A 136 13.67 -2.63 0.35
CA GLY A 136 15.08 -2.35 0.14
C GLY A 136 15.31 -0.89 -0.27
N ASP A 137 15.98 -0.70 -1.40
CA ASP A 137 16.37 0.59 -1.95
C ASP A 137 15.37 1.14 -3.00
N ASN A 138 14.30 0.40 -3.31
CA ASN A 138 13.52 0.58 -4.55
C ASN A 138 12.13 1.19 -4.36
N LEU A 139 11.51 1.06 -3.18
CA LEU A 139 10.19 1.61 -2.91
C LEU A 139 10.04 2.03 -1.44
N GLU A 140 9.52 3.23 -1.25
CA GLU A 140 9.04 3.75 0.03
C GLU A 140 7.60 4.25 -0.14
N ILE A 141 6.71 3.84 0.75
CA ILE A 141 5.31 4.29 0.78
C ILE A 141 5.10 5.11 2.04
N ASP A 142 4.80 6.39 1.88
CA ASP A 142 4.54 7.33 2.95
C ASP A 142 3.12 7.89 2.88
N ILE A 143 2.56 8.26 4.03
CA ILE A 143 1.24 8.91 4.10
C ILE A 143 1.35 10.30 4.72
N PHE A 144 0.68 11.26 4.07
CA PHE A 144 0.61 12.67 4.43
C PHE A 144 -0.85 13.05 4.66
N ALA A 145 -1.13 13.59 5.82
CA ALA A 145 -2.42 14.22 6.09
C ALA A 145 -2.22 15.34 7.11
N GLN A 146 -3.14 16.30 7.15
CA GLN A 146 -3.11 17.29 8.22
C GLN A 146 -3.84 16.74 9.46
N MET A 147 -3.09 16.35 10.49
CA MET A 147 -3.64 15.90 11.78
C MET A 147 -3.82 17.04 12.79
N TYR A 148 -2.90 18.01 12.80
CA TYR A 148 -2.95 19.20 13.65
C TYR A 148 -2.42 20.42 12.91
N THR A 149 -3.11 21.55 12.99
CA THR A 149 -2.65 22.81 12.37
C THR A 149 -1.55 23.49 13.18
N HIS A 150 -1.46 23.19 14.48
CA HIS A 150 -0.48 23.76 15.38
C HIS A 150 0.25 22.68 16.18
N LYS A 151 1.55 22.84 16.35
CA LYS A 151 2.39 22.03 17.25
C LYS A 151 3.31 22.96 18.02
N ASP A 152 3.33 22.81 19.35
CA ASP A 152 4.15 23.65 20.23
C ASP A 152 3.95 25.16 20.00
N GLY A 153 2.69 25.55 19.73
CA GLY A 153 2.30 26.95 19.47
C GLY A 153 2.65 27.50 18.08
N LYS A 154 3.19 26.67 17.17
CA LYS A 154 3.56 27.07 15.80
C LYS A 154 2.69 26.38 14.76
N LEU A 155 2.35 27.13 13.70
CA LEU A 155 1.66 26.57 12.53
C LEU A 155 2.53 25.49 11.86
N VAL A 156 1.92 24.37 11.50
CA VAL A 156 2.61 23.26 10.84
C VAL A 156 2.22 23.25 9.37
N GLU A 157 3.12 23.81 8.55
CA GLU A 157 3.03 23.79 7.10
C GLU A 157 3.25 22.36 6.59
N ASN A 158 2.29 21.84 5.83
CA ASN A 158 2.39 20.50 5.25
C ASN A 158 2.08 20.59 3.76
N ARG A 159 3.14 20.79 2.97
CA ARG A 159 3.03 21.18 1.57
C ARG A 159 3.30 20.04 0.61
N VAL A 160 2.47 19.95 -0.43
CA VAL A 160 2.58 18.97 -1.50
C VAL A 160 2.56 19.68 -2.85
N VAL A 161 3.56 19.42 -3.69
CA VAL A 161 3.67 20.05 -5.01
C VAL A 161 2.56 19.54 -5.94
N LEU A 162 1.92 20.46 -6.66
CA LEU A 162 0.81 20.20 -7.58
C LEU A 162 1.29 19.78 -8.99
N PRO A 163 0.44 19.14 -9.81
CA PRO A 163 0.73 18.90 -11.22
C PRO A 163 0.99 20.21 -11.98
N ASP A 164 1.60 20.09 -13.16
CA ASP A 164 2.09 21.19 -14.01
C ASP A 164 3.24 22.04 -13.42
N SER A 165 3.64 21.73 -12.19
CA SER A 165 4.79 22.36 -11.54
C SER A 165 6.12 21.85 -12.08
N LYS A 166 7.09 22.76 -12.19
CA LYS A 166 8.47 22.51 -12.60
C LYS A 166 9.40 22.74 -11.43
N VAL A 167 10.22 21.75 -11.11
CA VAL A 167 11.12 21.79 -9.95
C VAL A 167 12.52 21.33 -10.29
N ARG A 168 13.50 21.72 -9.47
CA ARG A 168 14.87 21.21 -9.50
C ARG A 168 15.18 20.48 -8.20
N ILE A 169 15.94 19.40 -8.30
CA ILE A 169 16.45 18.70 -7.10
C ILE A 169 17.56 19.54 -6.49
N MET A 170 17.48 19.76 -5.19
CA MET A 170 18.60 20.22 -4.37
C MET A 170 19.46 19.01 -3.99
N ASP A 171 20.75 19.04 -4.31
CA ASP A 171 21.72 18.03 -3.91
C ASP A 171 22.91 18.73 -3.27
N LYS A 172 23.19 18.42 -2.01
CA LYS A 172 24.24 19.06 -1.19
C LYS A 172 24.24 20.60 -1.27
N GLY A 173 23.04 21.20 -1.27
CA GLY A 173 22.87 22.67 -1.31
C GLY A 173 22.95 23.30 -2.70
N VAL A 174 23.12 22.52 -3.76
CA VAL A 174 23.17 22.99 -5.15
C VAL A 174 21.93 22.52 -5.92
N GLN A 175 21.29 23.41 -6.67
CA GLN A 175 20.24 23.02 -7.61
C GLN A 175 20.84 22.28 -8.81
N LYS A 176 20.37 21.06 -9.08
CA LYS A 176 20.68 20.37 -10.34
C LYS A 176 20.09 21.14 -11.52
N LYS A 177 20.75 21.05 -12.68
CA LYS A 177 20.33 21.74 -13.92
C LYS A 177 19.02 21.18 -14.47
N GLU A 178 18.80 19.88 -14.29
CA GLU A 178 17.65 19.15 -14.75
C GLU A 178 16.35 19.70 -14.15
N ILE A 179 15.40 20.03 -15.02
CA ILE A 179 14.06 20.46 -14.64
C ILE A 179 13.16 19.22 -14.68
N LEU A 180 12.52 18.95 -13.55
CA LEU A 180 11.60 17.84 -13.38
C LEU A 180 10.16 18.36 -13.34
N HIS A 181 9.23 17.54 -13.79
CA HIS A 181 7.84 17.90 -13.95
C HIS A 181 6.95 17.02 -13.07
N TYR A 182 6.00 17.65 -12.38
CA TYR A 182 4.85 16.95 -11.82
C TYR A 182 3.79 16.84 -12.91
N LYS A 183 3.19 15.67 -13.08
CA LYS A 183 2.21 15.41 -14.15
C LYS A 183 0.94 14.82 -13.56
N GLU A 184 -0.20 15.28 -14.04
CA GLU A 184 -1.47 14.65 -13.74
C GLU A 184 -1.57 13.30 -14.47
N LEU A 185 -1.97 12.23 -13.75
CA LEU A 185 -2.03 10.85 -14.28
C LEU A 185 -3.45 10.39 -14.59
N ASN A 186 -4.45 11.05 -14.02
CA ASN A 186 -5.88 10.84 -14.30
C ASN A 186 -6.62 12.19 -14.20
N ASP A 187 -7.94 12.22 -14.19
CA ASP A 187 -8.70 13.47 -13.97
C ASP A 187 -8.66 13.90 -12.48
N TRP A 188 -7.45 14.12 -11.96
CA TRP A 188 -7.14 14.43 -10.57
C TRP A 188 -7.92 15.65 -10.10
N SER A 189 -7.91 16.73 -10.89
CA SER A 189 -8.52 17.99 -10.46
C SER A 189 -10.03 17.88 -10.22
N ASN A 190 -10.72 17.06 -11.03
CA ASN A 190 -12.17 16.84 -10.96
C ASN A 190 -12.55 15.57 -10.19
N ALA A 191 -11.59 14.83 -9.63
CA ALA A 191 -11.86 13.63 -8.87
C ALA A 191 -12.74 13.96 -7.64
N THR A 192 -13.86 13.24 -7.52
CA THR A 192 -14.80 13.31 -6.39
C THR A 192 -14.97 11.91 -5.79
N HIS A 193 -15.69 11.81 -4.68
CA HIS A 193 -16.01 10.56 -3.99
C HIS A 193 -14.76 9.72 -3.76
N LEU A 194 -13.67 10.38 -3.35
CA LEU A 194 -12.38 9.73 -3.23
C LEU A 194 -12.44 8.55 -2.28
N ALA A 195 -11.73 7.47 -2.62
CA ALA A 195 -11.63 6.29 -1.80
C ALA A 195 -11.12 6.62 -0.39
N SER A 196 -11.56 5.87 0.60
CA SER A 196 -11.11 6.07 1.97
C SER A 196 -9.73 5.44 2.19
N LEU A 197 -8.93 6.06 3.06
CA LEU A 197 -7.65 5.51 3.49
C LEU A 197 -7.84 4.15 4.17
N PHE A 198 -8.94 3.96 4.90
CA PHE A 198 -9.32 2.67 5.49
C PHE A 198 -9.50 1.59 4.42
N ASP A 199 -10.19 1.88 3.32
CA ASP A 199 -10.41 0.91 2.24
C ASP A 199 -9.09 0.57 1.52
N ILE A 200 -8.25 1.58 1.27
CA ILE A 200 -6.94 1.41 0.62
C ILE A 200 -6.01 0.56 1.49
N LEU A 201 -5.81 0.93 2.76
CA LEU A 201 -4.97 0.17 3.69
C LEU A 201 -5.54 -1.22 3.98
N GLY A 202 -6.87 -1.33 4.08
CA GLY A 202 -7.57 -2.59 4.24
C GLY A 202 -7.31 -3.54 3.08
N LYS A 203 -7.30 -3.04 1.83
CA LYS A 203 -6.93 -3.81 0.64
C LYS A 203 -5.49 -4.32 0.69
N TRP A 204 -4.59 -3.58 1.33
CA TRP A 204 -3.19 -3.96 1.51
C TRP A 204 -2.95 -4.86 2.73
N ASN A 205 -4.03 -5.25 3.42
CA ASN A 205 -3.99 -5.92 4.72
C ASN A 205 -3.16 -5.18 5.78
N LEU A 206 -3.18 -3.84 5.74
CA LEU A 206 -2.48 -3.00 6.71
C LEU A 206 -3.46 -2.35 7.67
N ASP A 207 -2.97 -2.12 8.89
CA ASP A 207 -3.61 -1.30 9.90
C ASP A 207 -2.51 -0.57 10.68
N LEU A 208 -2.36 0.72 10.39
CA LEU A 208 -1.35 1.58 11.01
C LEU A 208 -1.70 1.94 12.47
N THR A 209 -2.92 1.64 12.93
CA THR A 209 -3.32 1.88 14.32
C THR A 209 -2.99 0.69 15.23
N ALA A 210 -2.74 -0.49 14.64
CA ALA A 210 -2.38 -1.69 15.37
C ALA A 210 -0.93 -1.61 15.89
N LYS A 211 -0.73 -2.01 17.16
CA LYS A 211 0.61 -2.08 17.77
C LYS A 211 1.47 -3.22 17.20
N ASP A 212 0.82 -4.31 16.80
CA ASP A 212 1.47 -5.43 16.14
C ASP A 212 1.41 -5.20 14.63
N LYS A 213 2.58 -5.19 13.98
CA LYS A 213 2.63 -5.15 12.52
C LYS A 213 2.03 -6.44 11.98
N ASP A 214 0.86 -6.34 11.38
CA ASP A 214 0.30 -7.43 10.57
C ASP A 214 1.26 -7.75 9.41
N PHE A 215 1.17 -8.98 8.91
CA PHE A 215 1.91 -9.36 7.70
C PHE A 215 1.39 -8.53 6.52
N ASN A 216 2.31 -7.91 5.78
CA ASN A 216 1.95 -7.20 4.56
C ASN A 216 1.88 -8.20 3.41
N ILE A 217 0.93 -7.96 2.51
CA ILE A 217 0.73 -8.79 1.31
C ILE A 217 1.30 -8.11 0.06
N ILE A 218 1.96 -6.96 0.23
CA ILE A 218 2.53 -6.19 -0.86
C ILE A 218 3.83 -6.87 -1.31
N ASN A 219 4.09 -6.91 -2.61
CA ASN A 219 5.34 -7.39 -3.18
C ASN A 219 6.25 -6.23 -3.58
N GLU A 220 7.53 -6.51 -3.82
CA GLU A 220 8.53 -5.52 -4.24
C GLU A 220 8.16 -4.78 -5.54
N ASP A 221 7.37 -5.41 -6.40
CA ASP A 221 6.88 -4.83 -7.65
C ASP A 221 5.52 -4.13 -7.52
N CYS A 222 5.05 -3.88 -6.29
CA CYS A 222 3.75 -3.26 -6.00
C CYS A 222 2.53 -4.08 -6.46
N THR A 223 2.67 -5.41 -6.57
CA THR A 223 1.52 -6.33 -6.66
C THR A 223 1.06 -6.75 -5.26
N LEU A 224 -0.17 -7.26 -5.16
CA LEU A 224 -0.73 -7.80 -3.91
C LEU A 224 -0.80 -9.32 -4.02
N ASP A 225 -0.36 -10.03 -2.99
CA ASP A 225 -0.47 -11.47 -2.93
C ASP A 225 -1.93 -11.92 -2.89
N ALA A 226 -2.27 -12.81 -3.82
CA ALA A 226 -3.49 -13.60 -3.72
C ALA A 226 -3.41 -14.50 -2.49
N MET A 227 -4.55 -14.69 -1.81
CA MET A 227 -4.62 -15.55 -0.63
C MET A 227 -4.42 -17.01 -1.04
N PRO A 228 -3.37 -17.70 -0.55
CA PRO A 228 -3.17 -19.12 -0.80
C PRO A 228 -4.36 -19.97 -0.33
N LYS A 229 -4.64 -21.07 -1.04
CA LYS A 229 -5.82 -21.91 -0.77
C LYS A 229 -5.82 -22.48 0.65
N ASP A 230 -4.67 -22.89 1.17
CA ASP A 230 -4.49 -23.38 2.54
C ASP A 230 -4.85 -22.32 3.60
N ILE A 231 -4.42 -21.07 3.39
CA ILE A 231 -4.80 -19.94 4.25
C ILE A 231 -6.31 -19.66 4.13
N ALA A 232 -6.87 -19.73 2.93
CA ALA A 232 -8.32 -19.57 2.72
C ALA A 232 -9.12 -20.67 3.43
N ASP A 233 -8.71 -21.94 3.30
CA ASP A 233 -9.34 -23.08 3.97
C ASP A 233 -9.29 -22.91 5.50
N ALA A 234 -8.12 -22.52 6.05
CA ALA A 234 -7.97 -22.20 7.46
C ALA A 234 -8.85 -21.01 7.89
N CYS A 235 -9.05 -20.03 7.02
CA CYS A 235 -9.98 -18.93 7.32
C CYS A 235 -11.42 -19.42 7.42
N ILE A 236 -11.88 -20.27 6.50
CA ILE A 236 -13.24 -20.81 6.52
C ILE A 236 -13.46 -21.69 7.76
N GLU A 237 -12.47 -22.48 8.18
CA GLU A 237 -12.56 -23.25 9.43
C GLU A 237 -12.55 -22.34 10.67
N GLY A 238 -11.67 -21.33 10.70
CA GLY A 238 -11.58 -20.36 11.78
C GLY A 238 -12.83 -19.52 11.98
N LEU A 239 -13.67 -19.41 10.95
CA LEU A 239 -14.98 -18.75 11.05
C LEU A 239 -16.03 -19.58 11.79
N LYS A 240 -15.89 -20.91 11.87
CA LYS A 240 -16.93 -21.82 12.35
C LYS A 240 -17.40 -21.52 13.78
N GLY A 241 -18.72 -21.57 13.98
CA GLY A 241 -19.36 -21.33 15.27
C GLY A 241 -19.45 -19.86 15.69
N LEU A 242 -18.97 -18.91 14.88
CA LEU A 242 -19.04 -17.49 15.20
C LEU A 242 -20.45 -16.92 14.98
N SER A 243 -20.75 -15.84 15.69
CA SER A 243 -22.03 -15.13 15.56
C SER A 243 -21.96 -14.08 14.45
N ILE A 244 -22.91 -14.12 13.53
CA ILE A 244 -22.96 -13.25 12.35
C ILE A 244 -24.22 -12.38 12.37
N HIS A 245 -24.02 -11.07 12.26
CA HIS A 245 -25.02 -10.03 12.38
C HIS A 245 -25.28 -9.36 11.02
N ASN A 246 -26.45 -8.74 10.85
CA ASN A 246 -26.85 -8.18 9.56
C ASN A 246 -26.02 -6.94 9.18
N ASP A 247 -26.05 -5.92 10.02
CA ASP A 247 -25.36 -4.64 9.81
C ASP A 247 -24.72 -4.22 11.13
N THR A 248 -23.43 -3.89 11.08
CA THR A 248 -22.67 -3.30 12.17
C THR A 248 -21.70 -2.28 11.55
N ASN A 249 -21.49 -1.15 12.21
CA ASN A 249 -20.59 -0.11 11.70
C ASN A 249 -19.12 -0.34 12.11
N THR A 250 -18.84 -1.36 12.93
CA THR A 250 -17.53 -1.60 13.53
C THR A 250 -17.26 -3.11 13.62
N LEU A 251 -16.29 -3.58 12.84
CA LEU A 251 -15.90 -5.00 12.80
C LEU A 251 -15.41 -5.50 14.17
N GLU A 252 -14.84 -4.64 15.00
CA GLU A 252 -14.34 -4.97 16.35
C GLU A 252 -15.44 -5.45 17.31
N ARG A 253 -16.68 -5.00 17.11
CA ARG A 253 -17.79 -5.33 18.02
C ARG A 253 -18.46 -6.64 17.65
N GLU A 254 -18.79 -6.80 16.37
CA GLU A 254 -19.58 -7.91 15.84
C GLU A 254 -19.24 -8.14 14.37
N ILE A 255 -19.27 -9.40 13.93
CA ILE A 255 -19.10 -9.77 12.53
C ILE A 255 -20.39 -9.41 11.78
N SER A 256 -20.32 -8.47 10.84
CA SER A 256 -21.43 -8.13 9.95
C SER A 256 -21.31 -8.76 8.55
N LEU A 257 -22.42 -8.82 7.82
CA LEU A 257 -22.45 -9.38 6.47
C LEU A 257 -21.51 -8.66 5.49
N LEU A 258 -21.34 -7.35 5.61
CA LEU A 258 -20.48 -6.57 4.71
C LEU A 258 -19.01 -7.04 4.72
N PRO A 259 -18.26 -6.96 5.84
CA PRO A 259 -16.87 -7.40 5.88
C PRO A 259 -16.72 -8.90 5.59
N LEU A 260 -17.68 -9.73 6.03
CA LEU A 260 -17.67 -11.15 5.73
C LEU A 260 -17.80 -11.42 4.21
N PHE A 261 -18.75 -10.79 3.54
CA PHE A 261 -18.98 -10.98 2.10
C PHE A 261 -17.85 -10.39 1.27
N MET A 262 -17.24 -9.28 1.71
CA MET A 262 -15.99 -8.79 1.13
C MET A 262 -14.90 -9.88 1.15
N GLY A 263 -14.74 -10.57 2.27
CA GLY A 263 -13.84 -11.70 2.43
C GLY A 263 -14.14 -12.84 1.47
N LEU A 264 -15.38 -13.32 1.48
CA LEU A 264 -15.81 -14.45 0.65
C LEU A 264 -15.76 -14.14 -0.85
N ASN A 265 -16.14 -12.94 -1.27
CA ASN A 265 -16.02 -12.50 -2.67
C ASN A 265 -14.55 -12.45 -3.10
N GLY A 266 -13.65 -12.06 -2.19
CA GLY A 266 -12.21 -12.09 -2.42
C GLY A 266 -11.68 -13.48 -2.80
N LEU A 267 -12.33 -14.56 -2.37
CA LEU A 267 -11.94 -15.94 -2.69
C LEU A 267 -12.26 -16.35 -4.13
N GLN A 268 -12.86 -15.47 -4.95
CA GLN A 268 -13.14 -15.75 -6.36
C GLN A 268 -11.91 -16.13 -7.19
N HIS A 269 -10.72 -15.64 -6.81
CA HIS A 269 -9.47 -15.99 -7.49
C HIS A 269 -9.11 -17.49 -7.36
N LEU A 270 -9.68 -18.21 -6.37
CA LEU A 270 -9.58 -19.67 -6.21
C LEU A 270 -10.65 -20.43 -7.01
N GLY A 271 -11.52 -19.70 -7.73
CA GLY A 271 -12.57 -20.24 -8.59
C GLY A 271 -13.98 -19.95 -8.08
N GLN A 272 -14.93 -19.80 -9.01
CA GLN A 272 -16.33 -19.51 -8.71
C GLN A 272 -16.95 -20.61 -7.82
N GLN A 273 -16.66 -21.88 -8.08
CA GLN A 273 -17.14 -23.00 -7.26
C GLN A 273 -16.61 -22.93 -5.82
N TYR A 274 -15.35 -22.53 -5.63
CA TYR A 274 -14.75 -22.39 -4.30
C TYR A 274 -15.44 -21.27 -3.51
N LYS A 275 -15.66 -20.11 -4.13
CA LYS A 275 -16.42 -19.00 -3.54
C LYS A 275 -17.82 -19.44 -3.10
N GLU A 276 -18.59 -20.09 -3.98
CA GLU A 276 -19.96 -20.50 -3.65
C GLU A 276 -20.01 -21.58 -2.55
N THR A 277 -19.04 -22.48 -2.54
CA THR A 277 -18.87 -23.46 -1.46
C THR A 277 -18.55 -22.77 -0.14
N ALA A 278 -17.61 -21.81 -0.14
CA ALA A 278 -17.26 -21.03 1.05
C ALA A 278 -18.47 -20.27 1.62
N TYR A 279 -19.28 -19.62 0.76
CA TYR A 279 -20.54 -19.00 1.18
C TYR A 279 -21.48 -19.99 1.87
N SER A 280 -21.68 -21.17 1.26
CA SER A 280 -22.59 -22.19 1.78
C SER A 280 -22.08 -22.74 3.12
N THR A 281 -20.79 -23.06 3.22
CA THR A 281 -20.14 -23.54 4.44
C THR A 281 -20.26 -22.54 5.57
N VAL A 282 -19.97 -21.25 5.31
CA VAL A 282 -20.08 -20.20 6.33
C VAL A 282 -21.54 -20.01 6.75
N GLN A 283 -22.50 -20.05 5.83
CA GLN A 283 -23.90 -19.92 6.17
C GLN A 283 -24.41 -21.06 7.06
N MET A 284 -23.96 -22.30 6.81
CA MET A 284 -24.43 -23.49 7.52
C MET A 284 -23.76 -23.68 8.89
N ASN A 285 -22.50 -23.27 9.04
CA ASN A 285 -21.68 -23.61 10.20
C ASN A 285 -21.58 -22.48 11.24
N ASN A 286 -22.39 -21.42 11.12
CA ASN A 286 -22.32 -20.25 11.97
C ASN A 286 -23.67 -19.83 12.54
N ASN A 287 -23.61 -19.05 13.61
CA ASN A 287 -24.77 -18.58 14.34
C ASN A 287 -25.25 -17.25 13.74
N LEU A 288 -26.07 -17.32 12.68
CA LEU A 288 -26.65 -16.14 12.05
C LEU A 288 -27.79 -15.58 12.91
N SER A 289 -27.75 -14.27 13.18
CA SER A 289 -28.92 -13.57 13.71
C SER A 289 -30.11 -13.69 12.74
N VAL A 290 -31.34 -13.57 13.26
CA VAL A 290 -32.57 -13.65 12.44
C VAL A 290 -32.51 -12.70 11.24
N LYS A 291 -32.08 -11.45 11.45
CA LYS A 291 -31.93 -10.47 10.38
C LYS A 291 -30.83 -10.85 9.38
N ALA A 292 -29.69 -11.37 9.84
CA ALA A 292 -28.60 -11.78 8.95
C ALA A 292 -29.04 -12.93 8.04
N SER A 293 -29.77 -13.90 8.59
CA SER A 293 -30.34 -15.02 7.83
C SER A 293 -31.37 -14.53 6.79
N GLN A 294 -32.29 -13.64 7.19
CA GLN A 294 -33.31 -13.08 6.30
C GLN A 294 -32.71 -12.29 5.12
N HIS A 295 -31.64 -11.52 5.36
CA HIS A 295 -31.05 -10.65 4.35
C HIS A 295 -29.82 -11.24 3.63
N TRP A 296 -29.44 -12.49 3.92
CA TRP A 296 -28.22 -13.11 3.40
C TRP A 296 -28.11 -13.01 1.87
N GLY A 297 -29.14 -13.46 1.14
CA GLY A 297 -29.15 -13.46 -0.33
C GLY A 297 -29.16 -12.06 -0.94
N GLU A 298 -29.98 -11.16 -0.39
CA GLU A 298 -30.06 -9.75 -0.80
C GLU A 298 -28.70 -9.05 -0.66
N ARG A 299 -28.07 -9.18 0.52
CA ARG A 299 -26.77 -8.56 0.81
C ARG A 299 -25.64 -9.19 0.01
N LYS A 300 -25.71 -10.49 -0.27
CA LYS A 300 -24.74 -11.18 -1.14
C LYS A 300 -24.75 -10.58 -2.55
N GLY A 301 -25.94 -10.28 -3.08
CA GLY A 301 -26.07 -9.55 -4.36
C GLY A 301 -25.56 -8.11 -4.26
N ARG A 302 -25.98 -7.37 -3.23
CA ARG A 302 -25.63 -5.95 -3.03
C ARG A 302 -24.12 -5.72 -2.90
N TYR A 303 -23.38 -6.64 -2.27
CA TYR A 303 -21.95 -6.49 -2.02
C TYR A 303 -21.06 -7.26 -3.00
N SER A 304 -21.63 -7.81 -4.08
CA SER A 304 -20.92 -8.65 -5.06
C SER A 304 -19.70 -8.00 -5.70
N ASN A 305 -19.65 -6.67 -5.80
CA ASN A 305 -18.53 -5.91 -6.35
C ASN A 305 -17.44 -5.59 -5.32
N LYS A 306 -17.64 -5.88 -4.03
CA LYS A 306 -16.64 -5.66 -2.98
C LYS A 306 -15.92 -6.97 -2.68
N ALA A 307 -14.61 -6.98 -2.82
CA ALA A 307 -13.78 -8.17 -2.66
C ALA A 307 -12.44 -7.84 -1.98
N ASN A 308 -12.13 -8.55 -0.90
CA ASN A 308 -10.85 -8.51 -0.19
C ASN A 308 -10.71 -9.77 0.66
N ALA A 309 -10.05 -10.82 0.15
CA ALA A 309 -9.94 -12.11 0.84
C ALA A 309 -9.27 -11.97 2.22
N TRP A 310 -8.26 -11.12 2.34
CA TRP A 310 -7.45 -10.96 3.54
C TRP A 310 -8.21 -10.38 4.73
N ILE A 311 -9.37 -9.74 4.52
CA ILE A 311 -10.25 -9.32 5.62
C ILE A 311 -10.71 -10.49 6.50
N LEU A 312 -10.75 -11.72 5.95
CA LEU A 312 -11.08 -12.93 6.71
C LEU A 312 -10.08 -13.15 7.87
N THR A 313 -8.81 -12.85 7.66
CA THR A 313 -7.78 -12.96 8.71
C THR A 313 -8.03 -11.97 9.84
N LYS A 314 -8.49 -10.75 9.53
CA LYS A 314 -8.86 -9.72 10.51
C LYS A 314 -10.11 -10.12 11.31
N ILE A 315 -11.12 -10.69 10.64
CA ILE A 315 -12.32 -11.23 11.30
C ILE A 315 -11.91 -12.28 12.34
N ILE A 316 -11.06 -13.23 11.96
CA ILE A 316 -10.62 -14.32 12.85
C ILE A 316 -9.76 -13.78 13.98
N LYS A 317 -8.83 -12.85 13.72
CA LYS A 317 -8.01 -12.20 14.75
C LYS A 317 -8.85 -11.54 15.84
N LEU A 318 -9.97 -10.90 15.46
CA LEU A 318 -10.85 -10.18 16.38
C LEU A 318 -11.84 -11.10 17.11
N HIS A 319 -12.41 -12.09 16.41
CA HIS A 319 -13.55 -12.88 16.91
C HIS A 319 -13.21 -14.33 17.25
N ASN A 320 -12.03 -14.81 16.86
CA ASN A 320 -11.53 -16.14 17.18
C ASN A 320 -10.01 -16.09 17.44
N LYS A 321 -9.63 -15.28 18.43
CA LYS A 321 -8.24 -14.94 18.73
C LYS A 321 -7.37 -16.17 19.03
N ASP A 322 -7.91 -17.16 19.74
CA ASP A 322 -7.16 -18.36 20.10
C ASP A 322 -6.82 -19.19 18.84
N TYR A 323 -7.77 -19.34 17.91
CA TYR A 323 -7.51 -19.97 16.62
C TYR A 323 -6.53 -19.16 15.77
N TYR A 324 -6.66 -17.83 15.78
CA TYR A 324 -5.74 -16.94 15.06
C TYR A 324 -4.30 -17.16 15.51
N GLU A 325 -4.03 -17.10 16.81
CA GLU A 325 -2.67 -17.20 17.35
C GLU A 325 -2.11 -18.62 17.25
N SER A 326 -2.93 -19.66 17.46
CA SER A 326 -2.47 -21.05 17.47
C SER A 326 -2.37 -21.71 16.09
N THR A 327 -3.19 -21.30 15.12
CA THR A 327 -3.33 -21.99 13.84
C THR A 327 -3.07 -21.07 12.65
N LEU A 328 -3.84 -19.99 12.51
CA LEU A 328 -3.82 -19.17 11.29
C LEU A 328 -2.53 -18.36 11.15
N LYS A 329 -2.08 -17.69 12.20
CA LYS A 329 -0.87 -16.87 12.19
C LYS A 329 0.40 -17.70 11.93
N PRO A 330 0.64 -18.86 12.58
CA PRO A 330 1.75 -19.75 12.22
C PRO A 330 1.71 -20.22 10.77
N LEU A 331 0.53 -20.55 10.24
CA LEU A 331 0.37 -20.95 8.84
C LEU A 331 0.81 -19.83 7.89
N ILE A 332 0.34 -18.60 8.14
CA ILE A 332 0.70 -17.44 7.34
C ILE A 332 2.22 -17.22 7.37
N ILE A 333 2.85 -17.22 8.54
CA ILE A 333 4.30 -17.06 8.69
C ILE A 333 5.04 -18.11 7.85
N LYS A 334 4.68 -19.39 8.00
CA LYS A 334 5.30 -20.50 7.27
C LYS A 334 5.19 -20.32 5.74
N THR A 335 4.03 -19.89 5.25
CA THR A 335 3.80 -19.69 3.81
C THR A 335 4.66 -18.56 3.25
N TYR A 336 4.81 -17.46 3.98
CA TYR A 336 5.68 -16.35 3.57
C TYR A 336 7.17 -16.70 3.65
N GLU A 337 7.59 -17.48 4.65
CA GLU A 337 8.95 -18.01 4.75
C GLU A 337 9.27 -18.94 3.58
N ALA A 338 8.36 -19.85 3.23
CA ALA A 338 8.50 -20.73 2.08
C ALA A 338 8.62 -19.95 0.76
N LYS A 339 7.78 -18.93 0.56
CA LYS A 339 7.86 -18.05 -0.62
C LYS A 339 9.20 -17.31 -0.71
N LYS A 340 9.72 -16.82 0.42
CA LYS A 340 11.04 -16.19 0.48
C LYS A 340 12.14 -17.18 0.10
N GLN A 341 12.06 -18.41 0.59
CA GLN A 341 13.01 -19.48 0.28
C GLN A 341 12.95 -19.85 -1.21
N GLU A 342 11.75 -19.97 -1.79
CA GLU A 342 11.56 -20.24 -3.22
C GLU A 342 12.15 -19.14 -4.11
N LYS A 343 11.99 -17.86 -3.73
CA LYS A 343 12.64 -16.74 -4.42
C LYS A 343 14.16 -16.88 -4.40
N ILE A 344 14.74 -17.21 -3.24
CA ILE A 344 16.19 -17.44 -3.12
C ILE A 344 16.61 -18.61 -4.02
N GLU A 345 15.90 -19.73 -3.98
CA GLU A 345 16.20 -20.90 -4.82
C GLU A 345 16.08 -20.60 -6.32
N THR A 346 15.07 -19.84 -6.73
CA THR A 346 14.90 -19.41 -8.13
C THR A 346 16.07 -18.55 -8.58
N VAL A 347 16.50 -17.60 -7.74
CA VAL A 347 17.69 -16.80 -8.00
C VAL A 347 18.91 -17.72 -8.07
N VAL A 348 19.15 -18.59 -7.09
CA VAL A 348 20.27 -19.56 -7.11
C VAL A 348 20.31 -20.41 -8.38
N LYS A 349 19.18 -21.00 -8.81
CA LYS A 349 19.11 -21.79 -10.04
C LYS A 349 19.41 -20.97 -11.30
N SER A 350 18.99 -19.70 -11.34
CA SER A 350 19.31 -18.80 -12.45
C SER A 350 20.82 -18.52 -12.55
N ILE A 351 21.52 -18.60 -11.42
CA ILE A 351 22.97 -18.42 -11.32
C ILE A 351 23.68 -19.70 -11.75
N GLU A 352 23.24 -20.87 -11.28
CA GLU A 352 23.80 -22.18 -11.66
C GLU A 352 23.76 -22.43 -13.18
N LYS A 353 22.78 -21.85 -13.87
CA LYS A 353 22.66 -21.93 -15.34
C LYS A 353 23.69 -21.07 -16.10
N ASN A 354 24.29 -20.08 -15.44
CA ASN A 354 25.43 -19.34 -15.98
C ASN A 354 26.69 -20.13 -15.64
N GLU A 355 27.02 -21.12 -16.47
CA GLU A 355 28.26 -21.89 -16.34
C GLU A 355 29.47 -20.94 -16.25
N ILE A 356 30.38 -21.22 -15.30
CA ILE A 356 31.62 -20.45 -15.17
C ILE A 356 32.52 -20.82 -16.36
N ASP A 357 32.71 -19.89 -17.29
CA ASP A 357 33.75 -20.01 -18.31
C ASP A 357 35.13 -19.91 -17.64
N LEU A 358 35.81 -21.04 -17.50
CA LEU A 358 37.13 -21.14 -16.86
C LEU A 358 38.26 -20.51 -17.67
N ILE A 359 37.97 -20.07 -18.90
CA ILE A 359 38.91 -19.40 -19.80
C ILE A 359 38.70 -17.88 -19.77
N ASP A 360 37.60 -17.40 -19.16
CA ASP A 360 37.32 -15.97 -18.96
C ASP A 360 38.42 -15.35 -18.07
N PRO A 361 39.22 -14.38 -18.57
CA PRO A 361 40.24 -13.71 -17.77
C PRO A 361 39.57 -12.79 -16.75
N PHE A 362 39.19 -13.36 -15.61
CA PHE A 362 38.52 -12.68 -14.50
C PHE A 362 39.51 -12.29 -13.38
N THR A 363 39.40 -11.06 -12.88
CA THR A 363 40.17 -10.57 -11.74
C THR A 363 39.28 -9.85 -10.72
N LEU A 364 39.75 -9.72 -9.48
CA LEU A 364 39.06 -8.93 -8.44
C LEU A 364 38.87 -7.44 -8.83
N LYS A 365 39.67 -6.93 -9.79
CA LYS A 365 39.48 -5.58 -10.33
C LYS A 365 38.20 -5.47 -11.16
N ASP A 366 37.77 -6.55 -11.80
CA ASP A 366 36.53 -6.58 -12.58
C ASP A 366 35.31 -6.47 -11.68
N VAL A 367 35.33 -7.17 -10.53
CA VAL A 367 34.30 -7.04 -9.49
C VAL A 367 34.22 -5.61 -8.98
N SER A 368 35.38 -5.03 -8.65
CA SER A 368 35.49 -3.66 -8.14
C SER A 368 34.99 -2.65 -9.18
N SER A 369 35.36 -2.84 -10.45
CA SER A 369 34.93 -1.99 -11.57
C SER A 369 33.41 -2.08 -11.79
N LYS A 370 32.84 -3.28 -11.80
CA LYS A 370 31.38 -3.48 -11.91
C LYS A 370 30.63 -2.84 -10.75
N ALA A 371 31.13 -3.02 -9.51
CA ALA A 371 30.53 -2.43 -8.32
C ALA A 371 30.56 -0.89 -8.36
N LEU A 372 31.70 -0.30 -8.72
CA LEU A 372 31.86 1.15 -8.84
C LEU A 372 30.99 1.75 -9.96
N ASN A 373 30.75 0.98 -11.02
CA ASN A 373 29.93 1.40 -12.15
C ASN A 373 28.45 0.98 -12.03
N GLY A 374 28.02 0.47 -10.87
CA GLY A 374 26.62 0.08 -10.63
C GLY A 374 26.11 -1.04 -11.54
N LYS A 375 27.00 -1.90 -12.03
CA LYS A 375 26.62 -3.00 -12.95
C LYS A 375 25.91 -4.17 -12.26
N TYR A 376 25.80 -4.14 -10.93
CA TYR A 376 24.97 -5.08 -10.18
C TYR A 376 23.69 -4.38 -9.73
N GLN A 377 22.55 -4.95 -10.07
CA GLN A 377 21.23 -4.50 -9.65
C GLN A 377 21.01 -4.73 -8.15
N ASN A 378 21.60 -5.77 -7.58
CA ASN A 378 21.49 -6.09 -6.16
C ASN A 378 22.70 -6.87 -5.62
N LYS A 379 22.75 -7.03 -4.28
CA LYS A 379 23.83 -7.77 -3.61
C LYS A 379 23.86 -9.26 -3.98
N LEU A 380 22.73 -9.85 -4.36
CA LEU A 380 22.67 -11.24 -4.79
C LEU A 380 23.34 -11.41 -6.15
N GLU A 381 23.20 -10.47 -7.08
CA GLU A 381 23.85 -10.50 -8.40
C GLU A 381 25.38 -10.39 -8.29
N LEU A 382 25.89 -9.56 -7.37
CA LEU A 382 27.32 -9.53 -7.05
C LEU A 382 27.82 -10.90 -6.58
N VAL A 383 27.09 -11.53 -5.64
CA VAL A 383 27.44 -12.85 -5.12
C VAL A 383 27.42 -13.88 -6.25
N ALA A 384 26.34 -13.86 -7.02
CA ALA A 384 26.03 -14.76 -8.11
C ALA A 384 27.06 -14.77 -9.25
N GLN A 385 27.30 -13.61 -9.85
CA GLN A 385 28.00 -13.51 -11.12
C GLN A 385 29.51 -13.58 -10.92
N ASP A 386 30.00 -13.00 -9.82
CA ASP A 386 31.41 -12.67 -9.70
C ASP A 386 32.04 -13.20 -8.41
N LEU A 387 31.34 -13.23 -7.27
CA LEU A 387 31.94 -13.83 -6.06
C LEU A 387 31.98 -15.36 -6.10
N LEU A 388 31.01 -16.02 -6.74
CA LEU A 388 31.06 -17.47 -6.95
C LEU A 388 32.20 -17.89 -7.90
N LYS A 389 32.71 -17.00 -8.77
CA LYS A 389 33.92 -17.25 -9.57
C LYS A 389 35.19 -17.35 -8.70
N ILE A 390 35.16 -16.78 -7.50
CA ILE A 390 36.30 -16.76 -6.55
C ILE A 390 36.22 -17.94 -5.59
N ILE A 391 35.01 -18.36 -5.20
CA ILE A 391 34.81 -19.44 -4.23
C ILE A 391 34.82 -20.78 -4.96
N ARG A 392 35.97 -21.47 -4.98
CA ARG A 392 36.08 -22.82 -5.55
C ARG A 392 35.83 -23.85 -4.45
N ILE A 393 34.80 -24.68 -4.61
CA ILE A 393 34.61 -25.88 -3.81
C ILE A 393 35.30 -27.04 -4.55
N VAL A 394 36.36 -27.58 -3.97
CA VAL A 394 37.02 -28.79 -4.48
C VAL A 394 36.87 -29.93 -3.47
N PRO A 395 36.52 -31.14 -3.94
CA PRO A 395 36.55 -32.31 -3.08
C PRO A 395 37.99 -32.60 -2.66
N CYS A 396 38.20 -32.77 -1.36
CA CYS A 396 39.48 -33.13 -0.76
C CYS A 396 39.29 -34.36 0.15
N GLN A 397 40.39 -35.02 0.53
CA GLN A 397 40.36 -36.36 1.15
C GLN A 397 39.50 -36.45 2.44
N ASN A 398 39.19 -35.31 3.09
CA ASN A 398 38.40 -35.26 4.33
C ASN A 398 37.14 -34.36 4.23
N GLY A 399 36.66 -34.03 3.02
CA GLY A 399 35.45 -33.23 2.83
C GLY A 399 35.52 -32.24 1.66
N TRP A 400 34.94 -31.06 1.85
CA TRP A 400 34.95 -29.98 0.87
C TRP A 400 35.95 -28.90 1.28
N CYS A 401 36.85 -28.53 0.37
CA CYS A 401 37.84 -27.48 0.57
C CYS A 401 37.42 -26.22 -0.22
N TYR A 402 37.39 -25.06 0.44
CA TYR A 402 37.20 -23.76 -0.21
C TYR A 402 38.57 -23.22 -0.63
N ILE A 403 38.78 -23.03 -1.93
CA ILE A 403 39.93 -22.27 -2.44
C ILE A 403 39.42 -20.85 -2.73
N ILE A 404 40.10 -19.87 -2.15
CA ILE A 404 39.93 -18.43 -2.41
C ILE A 404 40.94 -18.01 -3.47
#